data_AF-A0A920B3Q4-F1
#
_entry.id   AF-A0A920B3Q4-F1
#
_cell.length_a   1.000
_cell.length_b   1.000
_cell.length_c   1.000
_cell.angle_alpha   90.00
_cell.angle_beta   90.00
_cell.angle_gamma   90.00
#
_symmetry.space_group_name_H-M   'P 1'
#
loop_
_entity.id
_entity.type
_entity.pdbx_description
1 polymer ?
#
loop_
_entity_poly.entity_id
_entity_poly.type
_entity_poly.pdbx_seq_one_letter_code
_entity_poly.pdbx_strand_id
1 'polypeptide(L)'
;MLDAIARSSAAGFALPLALTTSALLLLSSLSLQTLALYTRQRSHQALAIAQTRDAERSVAMRFQQHAAGVHACLLALHSSEWDGSEHCPGANPAVLQSGRVADRDWQLLQWQPHGEMAGTLQLRWSDGRQSRLDLELLP
;
A
#
# COMPACT_ATOMS: atom_id res chain seq x y z
N MET A 1 -12.59 32.06 55.66
CA MET A 1 -12.25 33.49 55.46
C MET A 1 -11.43 33.62 54.18
N LEU A 2 -12.09 33.56 53.01
CA LEU A 2 -11.61 34.03 51.69
C LEU A 2 -12.70 33.85 50.58
N ASP A 3 -13.99 33.72 50.95
CA ASP A 3 -15.11 33.55 50.00
C ASP A 3 -15.82 34.86 49.60
N ALA A 4 -15.30 36.02 50.03
CA ALA A 4 -16.11 37.25 50.06
C ALA A 4 -15.69 38.38 49.09
N ILE A 5 -14.69 38.24 48.22
CA ILE A 5 -14.19 39.41 47.43
C ILE A 5 -14.45 39.32 45.92
N ALA A 6 -14.85 38.18 45.36
CA ALA A 6 -15.08 38.09 43.91
C ALA A 6 -16.49 38.55 43.44
N ARG A 7 -17.36 38.97 44.36
CA ARG A 7 -18.81 39.03 44.12
C ARG A 7 -19.41 40.41 44.35
N SER A 8 -18.87 41.48 43.74
CA SER A 8 -19.69 42.71 43.57
C SER A 8 -19.25 43.75 42.54
N SER A 9 -18.08 43.64 41.89
CA SER A 9 -17.65 44.64 40.88
C SER A 9 -17.39 44.09 39.47
N ALA A 10 -17.53 42.79 39.24
CA ALA A 10 -17.12 42.13 38.00
C ALA A 10 -18.27 41.87 36.99
N ALA A 11 -19.51 42.33 37.25
CA ALA A 11 -20.65 41.98 36.41
C ALA A 11 -20.61 42.60 34.99
N GLY A 12 -19.89 43.71 34.80
CA GLY A 12 -19.71 44.35 33.48
C GLY A 12 -18.54 43.81 32.65
N PHE A 13 -17.53 43.20 33.28
CA PHE A 13 -16.30 42.72 32.62
C PHE A 13 -16.09 41.20 32.68
N ALA A 14 -16.85 40.47 33.52
CA ALA A 14 -16.76 39.01 33.58
C ALA A 14 -17.37 38.33 32.35
N LEU A 15 -18.41 38.93 31.75
CA LEU A 15 -19.06 38.41 30.55
C LEU A 15 -18.10 38.30 29.35
N PRO A 16 -17.35 39.37 28.96
CA PRO A 16 -16.39 39.27 27.87
C PRO A 16 -15.20 38.35 28.21
N LEU A 17 -14.76 38.28 29.47
CA LEU A 17 -13.65 37.40 29.88
C LEU A 17 -14.02 35.91 29.86
N ALA A 18 -15.25 35.56 30.27
CA ALA A 18 -15.76 34.20 30.15
C ALA A 18 -15.93 33.77 28.69
N LEU A 19 -16.33 34.72 27.82
CA LEU A 19 -16.46 34.48 26.38
C LEU A 19 -15.10 34.25 25.71
N THR A 20 -14.08 35.06 26.03
CA THR A 20 -12.75 34.91 25.42
C THR A 20 -12.02 33.65 25.88
N THR A 21 -12.11 33.29 27.16
CA THR A 21 -11.52 32.06 27.68
C THR A 21 -12.19 30.81 27.07
N SER A 22 -13.51 30.80 26.97
CA SER A 22 -14.25 29.72 26.30
C SER A 22 -13.90 29.66 24.81
N ALA A 23 -13.79 30.80 24.13
CA ALA A 23 -13.38 30.87 22.73
C ALA A 23 -11.97 30.29 22.52
N LEU A 24 -11.01 30.61 23.40
CA LEU A 24 -9.65 30.06 23.33
C LEU A 24 -9.62 28.55 23.60
N LEU A 25 -10.42 28.05 24.54
CA LEU A 25 -10.55 26.62 24.81
C LEU A 25 -11.17 25.88 23.61
N LEU A 26 -12.20 26.45 22.98
CA LEU A 26 -12.79 25.88 21.78
C LEU A 26 -11.80 25.90 20.60
N LEU A 27 -11.06 27.00 20.41
CA LEU A 27 -10.09 27.13 19.32
C LEU A 27 -8.90 26.18 19.49
N SER A 28 -8.40 26.02 20.73
CA SER A 28 -7.32 25.07 21.04
C SER A 28 -7.77 23.61 20.92
N SER A 29 -9.00 23.30 21.32
CA SER A 29 -9.58 21.97 21.10
C SER A 29 -9.75 21.68 19.61
N LEU A 30 -10.27 22.64 18.85
CA LEU A 30 -10.45 22.50 17.39
C LEU A 30 -9.11 22.35 16.67
N SER A 31 -8.06 23.07 17.07
CA SER A 31 -6.74 22.97 16.44
C SER A 31 -6.10 21.60 16.68
N LEU A 32 -6.21 21.05 17.89
CA LEU A 32 -5.74 19.69 18.21
C LEU A 32 -6.54 18.62 17.49
N GLN A 33 -7.87 18.75 17.41
CA GLN A 33 -8.72 17.83 16.66
C GLN A 33 -8.36 17.83 15.17
N THR A 34 -8.14 19.01 14.61
CA THR A 34 -7.74 19.19 13.21
C THR A 34 -6.38 18.53 12.95
N LEU A 35 -5.39 18.76 13.83
CA LEU A 35 -4.07 18.13 13.74
C LEU A 35 -4.15 16.60 13.85
N ALA A 36 -4.96 16.07 14.77
CA ALA A 36 -5.17 14.63 14.94
C ALA A 36 -5.78 13.99 13.68
N LEU A 37 -6.74 14.66 13.04
CA LEU A 37 -7.31 14.20 11.79
C LEU A 37 -6.29 14.22 10.65
N TYR A 38 -5.51 15.30 10.50
CA TYR A 38 -4.47 15.39 9.46
C TYR A 38 -3.37 14.33 9.63
N THR A 39 -2.91 14.10 10.86
CA THR A 39 -1.88 13.08 11.15
C THR A 39 -2.40 11.68 10.85
N ARG A 40 -3.65 11.37 11.25
CA ARG A 40 -4.30 10.11 10.94
C ARG A 40 -4.49 9.90 9.44
N GLN A 41 -4.89 10.93 8.71
CA GLN A 41 -5.02 10.85 7.25
C GLN A 41 -3.68 10.53 6.58
N ARG A 42 -2.60 11.20 6.99
CA ARG A 42 -1.25 10.91 6.49
C ARG A 42 -0.77 9.51 6.85
N SER A 43 -1.03 9.04 8.07
CA SER A 43 -0.63 7.68 8.46
C SER A 43 -1.36 6.62 7.65
N HIS A 44 -2.65 6.80 7.37
CA HIS A 44 -3.41 5.88 6.51
C HIS A 44 -2.86 5.85 5.07
N GLN A 45 -2.50 7.02 4.52
CA GLN A 45 -1.88 7.09 3.19
C GLN A 45 -0.52 6.38 3.16
N ALA A 46 0.34 6.65 4.16
CA ALA A 46 1.65 6.01 4.27
C ALA A 46 1.54 4.49 4.38
N LEU A 47 0.59 4.00 5.20
CA LEU A 47 0.32 2.58 5.35
C LEU A 47 -0.17 1.94 4.04
N ALA A 48 -1.11 2.58 3.34
CA ALA A 48 -1.64 2.07 2.07
C ALA A 48 -0.55 1.95 0.98
N ILE A 49 0.37 2.92 0.94
CA ILE A 49 1.53 2.89 0.05
C ILE A 49 2.47 1.74 0.43
N ALA A 50 2.79 1.60 1.73
CA ALA A 50 3.66 0.53 2.21
C ALA A 50 3.09 -0.86 1.91
N GLN A 51 1.79 -1.07 2.17
CA GLN A 51 1.08 -2.31 1.87
C GLN A 51 1.09 -2.64 0.37
N THR A 52 0.92 -1.63 -0.50
CA THR A 52 1.01 -1.84 -1.94
C THR A 52 2.41 -2.30 -2.35
N ARG A 53 3.45 -1.64 -1.86
CA ARG A 53 4.85 -2.02 -2.16
C ARG A 53 5.20 -3.40 -1.63
N ASP A 54 4.70 -3.75 -0.45
CA ASP A 54 4.92 -5.06 0.16
C ASP A 54 4.24 -6.19 -0.63
N ALA A 55 3.01 -5.95 -1.10
CA ALA A 55 2.30 -6.88 -1.98
C ALA A 55 3.06 -7.09 -3.30
N GLU A 56 3.55 -6.01 -3.92
CA GLU A 56 4.33 -6.08 -5.16
C GLU A 56 5.63 -6.89 -4.98
N ARG A 57 6.39 -6.61 -3.91
CA ARG A 57 7.61 -7.38 -3.57
C ARG A 57 7.31 -8.84 -3.30
N SER A 58 6.23 -9.12 -2.59
CA SER A 58 5.82 -10.48 -2.26
C SER A 58 5.40 -11.26 -3.51
N VAL A 59 4.73 -10.63 -4.49
CA VAL A 59 4.46 -11.28 -5.79
C VAL A 59 5.73 -11.51 -6.58
N ALA A 60 6.64 -10.52 -6.64
CA ALA A 60 7.93 -10.69 -7.30
C ALA A 60 8.70 -11.90 -6.73
N MET A 61 8.83 -11.99 -5.42
CA MET A 61 9.47 -13.12 -4.75
C MET A 61 8.76 -14.44 -5.04
N ARG A 62 7.43 -14.47 -4.93
CA ARG A 62 6.65 -15.70 -5.16
C ARG A 62 6.78 -16.16 -6.61
N PHE A 63 6.73 -15.24 -7.57
CA PHE A 63 6.93 -15.52 -8.98
C PHE A 63 8.32 -16.11 -9.22
N GLN A 64 9.38 -15.50 -8.71
CA GLN A 64 10.75 -16.01 -8.82
C GLN A 64 10.90 -17.42 -8.20
N GLN A 65 10.29 -17.66 -7.04
CA GLN A 65 10.30 -18.97 -6.38
C GLN A 65 9.65 -20.06 -7.23
N HIS A 66 8.50 -19.76 -7.86
CA HIS A 66 7.82 -20.73 -8.72
C HIS A 66 8.52 -20.88 -10.07
N ALA A 67 9.17 -19.81 -10.54
CA ALA A 67 9.86 -19.82 -11.81
C ALA A 67 11.29 -20.38 -11.71
N ALA A 68 11.71 -20.86 -10.53
CA ALA A 68 12.95 -21.59 -10.36
C ALA A 68 12.83 -23.06 -10.84
N GLY A 69 13.99 -23.71 -11.02
CA GLY A 69 14.05 -25.14 -11.35
C GLY A 69 13.41 -25.46 -12.72
N VAL A 70 12.45 -26.38 -12.73
CA VAL A 70 11.81 -26.88 -13.97
C VAL A 70 11.04 -25.79 -14.74
N HIS A 71 10.67 -24.67 -14.08
CA HIS A 71 9.96 -23.57 -14.72
C HIS A 71 10.86 -22.42 -15.18
N ALA A 72 12.17 -22.49 -14.91
CA ALA A 72 13.13 -21.44 -15.30
C ALA A 72 13.21 -21.26 -16.81
N CYS A 73 13.04 -22.34 -17.57
CA CYS A 73 12.99 -22.30 -19.03
C CYS A 73 11.89 -21.36 -19.56
N LEU A 74 10.75 -21.25 -18.87
CA LEU A 74 9.65 -20.38 -19.31
C LEU A 74 10.02 -18.90 -19.21
N LEU A 75 10.96 -18.53 -18.34
CA LEU A 75 11.36 -17.14 -18.15
C LEU A 75 12.11 -16.57 -19.34
N ALA A 76 12.75 -17.40 -20.16
CA ALA A 76 13.41 -16.98 -21.40
C ALA A 76 12.42 -16.66 -22.54
N LEU A 77 11.15 -17.06 -22.39
CA LEU A 77 10.11 -16.92 -23.40
C LEU A 77 9.10 -15.86 -23.00
N HIS A 78 8.43 -15.26 -23.97
CA HIS A 78 7.30 -14.38 -23.69
C HIS A 78 6.10 -15.19 -23.18
N SER A 79 5.27 -14.65 -22.28
CA SER A 79 4.14 -15.43 -21.72
C SER A 79 3.12 -15.92 -22.74
N SER A 80 3.04 -15.29 -23.91
CA SER A 80 2.18 -15.75 -25.02
C SER A 80 2.68 -17.05 -25.67
N GLU A 81 3.95 -17.40 -25.47
CA GLU A 81 4.62 -18.56 -26.06
C GLU A 81 4.72 -19.73 -25.07
N TRP A 82 4.24 -19.54 -23.84
CA TRP A 82 4.23 -20.58 -22.81
C TRP A 82 3.26 -21.71 -23.14
N ASP A 83 2.13 -21.39 -23.78
CA ASP A 83 1.13 -22.36 -24.19
C ASP A 83 1.62 -23.09 -25.46
N GLY A 84 1.93 -24.38 -25.33
CA GLY A 84 2.51 -25.18 -26.42
C GLY A 84 4.05 -25.19 -26.50
N SER A 85 4.74 -24.70 -25.46
CA SER A 85 6.20 -24.76 -25.39
C SER A 85 6.72 -26.21 -25.28
N GLU A 86 7.02 -26.84 -26.42
CA GLU A 86 7.88 -28.05 -26.47
C GLU A 86 9.29 -27.74 -25.92
N HIS A 87 9.66 -26.46 -25.90
CA HIS A 87 10.95 -25.97 -25.42
C HIS A 87 11.14 -26.17 -23.91
N CYS A 88 10.06 -26.23 -23.13
CA CYS A 88 10.13 -26.39 -21.67
C CYS A 88 9.38 -27.66 -21.20
N PRO A 89 9.95 -28.86 -21.45
CA PRO A 89 9.30 -30.11 -21.11
C PRO A 89 9.09 -30.24 -19.59
N GLY A 90 7.86 -30.55 -19.19
CA GLY A 90 7.48 -30.73 -17.78
C GLY A 90 7.26 -29.42 -17.02
N ALA A 91 7.44 -28.26 -17.64
CA ALA A 91 7.08 -26.99 -17.04
C ALA A 91 5.56 -26.78 -17.13
N ASN A 92 4.93 -26.36 -16.03
CA ASN A 92 3.51 -26.04 -16.01
C ASN A 92 3.34 -24.52 -15.94
N PRO A 93 2.93 -23.84 -17.02
CA PRO A 93 2.80 -22.39 -17.02
C PRO A 93 1.67 -21.88 -16.11
N ALA A 94 0.68 -22.73 -15.77
CA ALA A 94 -0.46 -22.33 -14.93
C ALA A 94 -0.02 -21.84 -13.53
N VAL A 95 1.10 -22.36 -13.01
CA VAL A 95 1.63 -21.97 -11.68
C VAL A 95 2.22 -20.55 -11.67
N LEU A 96 2.58 -20.00 -12.84
CA LEU A 96 3.10 -18.65 -13.01
C LEU A 96 2.03 -17.66 -13.51
N GLN A 97 0.92 -18.17 -14.05
CA GLN A 97 -0.15 -17.35 -14.59
C GLN A 97 -1.07 -16.75 -13.53
N SER A 98 -1.12 -17.32 -12.33
CA SER A 98 -1.94 -16.78 -11.24
C SER A 98 -1.46 -17.23 -9.88
N GLY A 99 -1.87 -16.50 -8.85
CA GLY A 99 -1.62 -16.91 -7.48
C GLY A 99 -2.27 -15.97 -6.48
N ARG A 100 -1.94 -16.18 -5.22
CA ARG A 100 -2.37 -15.32 -4.10
C ARG A 100 -1.16 -14.81 -3.36
N VAL A 101 -1.18 -13.56 -2.92
CA VAL A 101 -0.17 -12.99 -2.02
C VAL A 101 -0.89 -12.18 -0.95
N ALA A 102 -0.57 -12.47 0.31
CA ALA A 102 -1.37 -12.03 1.45
C ALA A 102 -2.86 -12.36 1.21
N ASP A 103 -3.73 -11.34 1.18
CA ASP A 103 -5.17 -11.46 0.91
C ASP A 103 -5.56 -11.01 -0.51
N ARG A 104 -4.62 -10.92 -1.43
CA ARG A 104 -4.86 -10.45 -2.80
C ARG A 104 -4.54 -11.53 -3.82
N ASP A 105 -5.54 -11.89 -4.62
CA ASP A 105 -5.32 -12.69 -5.80
C ASP A 105 -4.69 -11.83 -6.89
N TRP A 106 -3.78 -12.43 -7.65
CA TRP A 106 -3.14 -11.81 -8.79
C TRP A 106 -3.17 -12.76 -9.99
N GLN A 107 -3.21 -12.18 -11.17
CA GLN A 107 -3.17 -12.87 -12.45
C GLN A 107 -2.12 -12.21 -13.33
N LEU A 108 -1.31 -13.04 -13.98
CA LEU A 108 -0.36 -12.60 -14.99
C LEU A 108 -1.14 -12.08 -16.20
N LEU A 109 -0.82 -10.86 -16.62
CA LEU A 109 -1.25 -10.33 -17.90
C LEU A 109 -0.20 -10.63 -18.97
N GLN A 110 1.06 -10.34 -18.63
CA GLN A 110 2.16 -10.48 -19.57
C GLN A 110 3.48 -10.68 -18.82
N TRP A 111 4.31 -11.60 -19.30
CA TRP A 111 5.72 -11.68 -18.96
C TRP A 111 6.54 -11.37 -20.20
N GLN A 112 7.44 -10.38 -20.09
CA GLN A 112 8.34 -9.99 -21.15
C GLN A 112 9.80 -10.12 -20.70
N PRO A 113 10.56 -11.09 -21.22
CA PRO A 113 11.98 -11.21 -20.89
C PRO A 113 12.76 -10.01 -21.41
N HIS A 114 13.74 -9.57 -20.60
CA HIS A 114 14.72 -8.54 -20.92
C HIS A 114 16.12 -9.17 -20.78
N GLY A 115 16.57 -9.85 -21.83
CA GLY A 115 17.78 -10.66 -21.76
C GLY A 115 17.57 -11.96 -20.97
N GLU A 116 18.65 -12.55 -20.46
CA GLU A 116 18.62 -13.87 -19.81
C GLU A 116 18.23 -13.83 -18.33
N MET A 117 18.51 -12.74 -17.63
CA MET A 117 18.35 -12.62 -16.17
C MET A 117 17.45 -11.45 -15.74
N ALA A 118 16.60 -10.93 -16.62
CA ALA A 118 15.65 -9.92 -16.24
C ALA A 118 14.37 -10.03 -17.07
N GLY A 119 13.29 -9.42 -16.59
CA GLY A 119 12.06 -9.30 -17.35
C GLY A 119 11.03 -8.41 -16.67
N THR A 120 10.08 -7.94 -17.45
CA THR A 120 8.94 -7.18 -16.95
C THR A 120 7.77 -8.13 -16.72
N LEU A 121 7.28 -8.13 -15.48
CA LEU A 121 6.06 -8.79 -15.05
C LEU A 121 4.90 -7.77 -15.02
N GLN A 122 3.92 -7.96 -15.89
CA GLN A 122 2.65 -7.24 -15.83
C GLN A 122 1.58 -8.13 -15.23
N LEU A 123 0.89 -7.62 -14.22
CA LEU A 123 -0.10 -8.37 -13.46
C LEU A 123 -1.35 -7.55 -13.20
N ARG A 124 -2.46 -8.26 -13.00
CA ARG A 124 -3.75 -7.73 -12.58
C ARG A 124 -4.08 -8.28 -11.20
N TRP A 125 -4.41 -7.39 -10.29
CA TRP A 125 -4.87 -7.71 -8.94
C TRP A 125 -6.38 -7.96 -8.92
N SER A 126 -6.87 -8.63 -7.86
CA SER A 126 -8.29 -8.90 -7.62
C SER A 126 -9.18 -7.66 -7.53
N ASP A 127 -8.63 -6.50 -7.17
CA ASP A 127 -9.33 -5.20 -7.17
C ASP A 127 -9.36 -4.53 -8.56
N GLY A 128 -8.89 -5.22 -9.60
CA GLY A 128 -8.83 -4.73 -10.97
C GLY A 128 -7.63 -3.83 -11.28
N ARG A 129 -6.83 -3.46 -10.27
CA ARG A 129 -5.61 -2.68 -10.47
C ARG A 129 -4.58 -3.48 -11.27
N GLN A 130 -3.79 -2.81 -12.09
CA GLN A 130 -2.65 -3.41 -12.77
C GLN A 130 -1.35 -2.89 -12.19
N SER A 131 -0.35 -3.76 -12.07
CA SER A 131 1.02 -3.39 -11.70
C SER A 131 1.99 -3.90 -12.76
N ARG A 132 3.04 -3.12 -12.99
CA ARG A 132 4.19 -3.48 -13.82
C ARG A 132 5.41 -3.52 -12.92
N LEU A 133 6.06 -4.67 -12.85
CA LEU A 133 7.22 -4.92 -12.01
C LEU A 133 8.38 -5.34 -12.90
N ASP A 134 9.50 -4.64 -12.81
CA ASP A 134 10.74 -5.08 -13.45
C ASP A 134 11.46 -5.99 -12.47
N LEU A 135 11.69 -7.23 -12.90
CA LEU A 135 12.32 -8.27 -12.12
C LEU A 135 13.72 -8.52 -12.64
N GLU A 136 14.70 -8.49 -11.74
CA GLU A 136 16.00 -9.11 -11.96
C GLU A 136 15.91 -10.54 -11.43
N LEU A 137 16.10 -11.51 -12.32
CA LEU A 137 16.14 -12.92 -12.00
C LEU A 137 17.51 -13.21 -11.39
N LEU A 138 17.51 -13.70 -10.16
CA LEU A 138 18.73 -14.14 -9.51
C LEU A 138 19.26 -15.41 -10.22
N PRO A 139 20.58 -15.52 -10.45
CA PRO A 139 21.20 -16.68 -11.09
C PRO A 139 21.09 -17.96 -10.25
#